data_AF-K2CS54-F1
#
_entry.id   AF-K2CS54-F1
#
_cell.length_a   1.000
_cell.length_b   1.000
_cell.length_c   1.000
_cell.angle_alpha   90.00
_cell.angle_beta   90.00
_cell.angle_gamma   90.00
#
_symmetry.space_group_name_H-M   'P 1'
#
loop_
_entity.id
_entity.type
_entity.pdbx_description
1 polymer ?
#
loop_
_entity_poly.entity_id
_entity_poly.type
_entity_poly.pdbx_seq_one_letter_code
_entity_poly.pdbx_strand_id
1 'polypeptide(L)'
;ATPGALSTVDRIRSKAAVMRAALNQEMSGLAEQLEGVELSFVTKAGETGKLYGSITSQMVADALNQKMGTKIERHQIESEPIRNLGEHHATVRLTIDLNPKVKVVVSREGESTLKDSKSKAKVEKAAEPEVEAPVVDTVVAEEPVVEAVVEETPVVETVVAEEPVVEAPAAEEAPEAATE
;
A
#
# COMPACT_ATOMS: atom_id res chain seq x y z
N ALA A 1 17.01 39.92 -15.69
CA ALA A 1 16.45 39.91 -14.31
C ALA A 1 17.36 40.72 -13.40
N THR A 2 16.84 41.43 -12.39
CA THR A 2 17.66 42.18 -11.42
C THR A 2 18.32 41.22 -10.42
N PRO A 3 19.53 41.50 -9.91
CA PRO A 3 20.24 40.61 -8.99
C PRO A 3 19.48 40.38 -7.66
N GLY A 4 18.78 41.39 -7.15
CA GLY A 4 17.93 41.23 -5.95
C GLY A 4 16.75 40.27 -6.16
N ALA A 5 16.15 40.27 -7.36
CA ALA A 5 15.07 39.34 -7.70
C ALA A 5 15.55 37.88 -7.71
N LEU A 6 16.76 37.62 -8.24
CA LEU A 6 17.35 36.27 -8.25
C LEU A 6 17.53 35.72 -6.82
N SER A 7 18.13 36.51 -5.92
CA SER A 7 18.34 36.08 -4.52
C SER A 7 17.03 35.82 -3.76
N THR A 8 15.96 36.53 -4.12
CA THR A 8 14.63 36.32 -3.53
C THR A 8 14.03 35.00 -4.00
N VAL A 9 14.15 34.68 -5.29
CA VAL A 9 13.73 33.39 -5.86
C VAL A 9 14.49 32.24 -5.22
N ASP A 10 15.81 32.36 -5.06
CA ASP A 10 16.63 31.32 -4.43
C ASP A 10 16.21 31.05 -2.98
N ARG A 11 15.94 32.12 -2.21
CA ARG A 11 15.46 32.00 -0.83
C ARG A 11 14.07 31.35 -0.73
N ILE A 12 13.16 31.68 -1.64
CA ILE A 12 11.83 31.07 -1.70
C ILE A 12 11.97 29.58 -2.06
N ARG A 13 12.83 29.27 -3.04
CA ARG A 13 13.06 27.89 -3.48
C ARG A 13 13.70 27.04 -2.39
N SER A 14 14.72 27.54 -1.70
CA SER A 14 15.39 26.79 -0.62
C SER A 14 14.44 26.55 0.55
N LYS A 15 13.69 27.56 0.99
CA LYS A 15 12.67 27.39 2.03
C LYS A 15 11.60 26.38 1.62
N ALA A 16 11.09 26.48 0.39
CA ALA A 16 10.09 25.55 -0.09
C ALA A 16 10.64 24.12 -0.27
N ALA A 17 11.93 23.95 -0.60
CA ALA A 17 12.57 22.64 -0.67
C ALA A 17 12.68 21.99 0.73
N VAL A 18 13.08 22.76 1.74
CA VAL A 18 13.15 22.27 3.13
C VAL A 18 11.77 21.85 3.63
N MET A 19 10.75 22.67 3.42
CA MET A 19 9.37 22.33 3.83
C MET A 19 8.85 21.09 3.09
N ARG A 20 9.13 20.95 1.79
CA ARG A 20 8.76 19.74 1.03
C ARG A 20 9.46 18.50 1.56
N ALA A 21 10.76 18.58 1.84
CA ALA A 21 11.52 17.46 2.38
C ALA A 21 10.97 17.00 3.74
N ALA A 22 10.62 17.92 4.63
CA ALA A 22 9.99 17.59 5.91
C ALA A 22 8.65 16.86 5.74
N LEU A 23 7.76 17.39 4.87
CA LEU A 23 6.49 16.74 4.57
C LEU A 23 6.67 15.34 3.95
N ASN A 24 7.63 15.19 3.04
CA ASN A 24 7.93 13.90 2.43
C ASN A 24 8.42 12.89 3.48
N GLN A 25 9.23 13.32 4.45
CA GLN A 25 9.70 12.43 5.52
C GLN A 25 8.54 11.96 6.41
N GLU A 26 7.65 12.87 6.83
CA GLU A 26 6.47 12.52 7.63
C GLU A 26 5.52 11.57 6.88
N MET A 27 5.31 11.81 5.58
CA MET A 27 4.40 11.02 4.76
C MET A 27 5.01 9.72 4.23
N SER A 28 6.35 9.57 4.26
CA SER A 28 7.03 8.37 3.78
C SER A 28 6.60 7.10 4.51
N GLY A 29 6.47 7.15 5.83
CA GLY A 29 6.02 6.00 6.62
C GLY A 29 4.59 5.57 6.29
N LEU A 30 3.69 6.52 5.99
CA LEU A 30 2.35 6.20 5.50
C LEU A 30 2.38 5.68 4.06
N ALA A 31 3.28 6.20 3.23
CA ALA A 31 3.43 5.73 1.85
C ALA A 31 3.87 4.26 1.80
N GLU A 32 4.84 3.87 2.63
CA GLU A 32 5.29 2.48 2.76
C GLU A 32 4.17 1.55 3.23
N GLN A 33 3.31 2.01 4.15
CA GLN A 33 2.15 1.24 4.60
C GLN A 33 1.11 1.04 3.50
N LEU A 34 0.99 1.97 2.56
CA LEU A 34 0.06 1.88 1.43
C LEU A 34 0.64 1.08 0.25
N GLU A 35 1.95 1.11 0.07
CA GLU A 35 2.67 0.44 -1.00
C GLU A 35 2.71 -1.08 -0.74
N GLY A 36 1.72 -1.79 -1.29
CA GLY A 36 1.55 -3.23 -1.07
C GLY A 36 0.21 -3.62 -0.45
N VAL A 37 -0.65 -2.65 -0.13
CA VAL A 37 -2.03 -2.95 0.26
C VAL A 37 -2.78 -3.51 -0.94
N GLU A 38 -3.38 -4.68 -0.74
CA GLU A 38 -4.25 -5.33 -1.71
C GLU A 38 -5.72 -5.16 -1.31
N LEU A 39 -6.55 -4.65 -2.22
CA LEU A 39 -7.98 -4.47 -2.04
C LEU A 39 -8.74 -5.47 -2.91
N SER A 40 -9.44 -6.40 -2.26
CA SER A 40 -10.28 -7.39 -2.92
C SER A 40 -11.72 -6.88 -3.02
N PHE A 41 -12.24 -6.71 -4.22
CA PHE A 41 -13.64 -6.37 -4.48
C PHE A 41 -14.36 -7.58 -5.08
N VAL A 42 -15.46 -7.99 -4.46
CA VAL A 42 -16.34 -9.05 -4.96
C VAL A 42 -17.56 -8.36 -5.57
N THR A 43 -17.80 -8.57 -6.87
CA THR A 43 -18.98 -8.02 -7.53
C THR A 43 -19.45 -8.91 -8.67
N LYS A 44 -20.66 -8.64 -9.16
CA LYS A 44 -21.25 -9.38 -10.29
C LYS A 44 -20.55 -8.96 -11.57
N ALA A 45 -20.03 -9.95 -12.28
CA ALA A 45 -19.42 -9.80 -13.59
C ALA A 45 -20.12 -10.69 -14.61
N GLY A 46 -20.19 -10.22 -15.86
CA GLY A 46 -20.68 -10.98 -16.99
C GLY A 46 -19.67 -12.04 -17.44
N GLU A 47 -20.11 -12.97 -18.29
CA GLU A 47 -19.28 -14.06 -18.83
C GLU A 47 -18.07 -13.57 -19.63
N THR A 48 -18.16 -12.38 -20.23
CA THR A 48 -17.06 -11.73 -20.98
C THR A 48 -16.02 -11.06 -20.08
N GLY A 49 -16.10 -11.23 -18.75
CA GLY A 49 -15.18 -10.59 -17.80
C GLY A 49 -15.37 -9.09 -17.59
N LYS A 50 -16.48 -8.53 -18.12
CA LYS A 50 -16.92 -7.16 -17.85
C LYS A 50 -17.78 -7.12 -16.59
N LEU A 51 -17.56 -6.13 -15.75
CA LEU A 51 -18.33 -5.88 -14.54
C LEU A 51 -19.69 -5.28 -14.93
N TYR A 52 -20.76 -5.67 -14.24
CA TYR A 52 -22.08 -5.04 -14.42
C TYR A 52 -22.10 -3.61 -13.86
N GLY A 53 -21.23 -3.32 -12.89
CA GLY A 53 -21.00 -1.99 -12.34
C GLY A 53 -19.65 -1.39 -12.75
N SER A 54 -19.35 -0.22 -12.21
CA SER A 54 -18.03 0.40 -12.27
C SER A 54 -17.49 0.57 -10.86
N ILE A 55 -16.26 0.09 -10.63
CA ILE A 55 -15.54 0.43 -9.40
C ILE A 55 -14.88 1.77 -9.64
N THR A 56 -15.32 2.78 -8.88
CA THR A 56 -14.81 4.15 -8.97
C THR A 56 -13.75 4.40 -7.91
N SER A 57 -12.97 5.48 -8.06
CA SER A 57 -11.96 5.89 -7.08
C SER A 57 -12.57 6.16 -5.69
N GLN A 58 -13.86 6.49 -5.61
CA GLN A 58 -14.57 6.63 -4.34
C GLN A 58 -14.68 5.29 -3.60
N MET A 59 -15.07 4.21 -4.29
CA MET A 59 -15.14 2.88 -3.68
C MET A 59 -13.76 2.38 -3.24
N VAL A 60 -12.70 2.75 -3.98
CA VAL A 60 -11.32 2.46 -3.61
C VAL A 60 -10.91 3.23 -2.35
N ALA A 61 -11.26 4.51 -2.25
CA ALA A 61 -11.00 5.32 -1.06
C ALA A 61 -11.71 4.76 0.19
N ASP A 62 -12.99 4.42 0.04
CA ASP A 62 -13.79 3.87 1.13
C ASP A 62 -13.21 2.53 1.61
N ALA A 63 -12.81 1.64 0.69
CA ALA A 63 -12.18 0.37 1.03
C ALA A 63 -10.79 0.53 1.67
N LEU A 64 -9.99 1.50 1.22
CA LEU A 64 -8.70 1.82 1.86
C LEU A 64 -8.89 2.30 3.29
N ASN A 65 -9.82 3.23 3.49
CA ASN A 65 -10.12 3.80 4.80
C ASN A 65 -10.66 2.72 5.75
N GLN A 66 -11.46 1.78 5.26
CA GLN A 66 -11.95 0.65 6.06
C GLN A 66 -10.84 -0.34 6.45
N LYS A 67 -9.87 -0.62 5.57
CA LYS A 67 -8.80 -1.57 5.87
C LYS A 67 -7.70 -1.01 6.78
N MET A 68 -7.28 0.22 6.51
CA MET A 68 -6.09 0.83 7.13
C MET A 68 -6.44 1.89 8.18
N GLY A 69 -7.72 2.29 8.28
CA GLY A 69 -8.15 3.36 9.17
C GLY A 69 -7.62 4.74 8.77
N THR A 70 -7.12 4.90 7.55
CA THR A 70 -6.58 6.16 7.04
C THR A 70 -7.72 7.11 6.62
N LYS A 71 -7.41 8.40 6.45
CA LYS A 71 -8.35 9.42 5.97
C LYS A 71 -8.01 9.87 4.55
N ILE A 72 -8.07 8.93 3.61
CA ILE A 72 -7.81 9.19 2.18
C ILE A 72 -9.11 9.62 1.50
N GLU A 73 -9.06 10.70 0.76
CA GLU A 73 -10.20 11.23 0.01
C GLU A 73 -10.07 10.91 -1.49
N ARG A 74 -11.20 10.88 -2.20
CA ARG A 74 -11.25 10.53 -3.64
C ARG A 74 -10.35 11.39 -4.53
N HIS A 75 -10.04 12.63 -4.13
CA HIS A 75 -9.17 13.53 -4.91
C HIS A 75 -7.70 13.16 -4.81
N GLN A 76 -7.31 12.41 -3.77
CA GLN A 76 -5.95 11.92 -3.60
C GLN A 76 -5.72 10.65 -4.43
N ILE A 77 -6.78 9.99 -4.90
CA ILE A 77 -6.67 8.74 -5.65
C ILE A 77 -6.78 9.02 -7.14
N GLU A 78 -5.72 8.69 -7.86
CA GLU A 78 -5.70 8.66 -9.31
C GLU A 78 -5.83 7.20 -9.77
N SER A 79 -7.01 6.87 -10.25
CA SER A 79 -7.32 5.55 -10.82
C SER A 79 -8.36 5.68 -11.92
N GLU A 80 -8.23 4.87 -12.95
CA GLU A 80 -9.27 4.74 -13.97
C GLU A 80 -10.45 3.94 -13.42
N PRO A 81 -11.71 4.26 -13.79
CA PRO A 81 -12.87 3.47 -13.41
C PRO A 81 -12.76 2.04 -13.92
N ILE A 82 -12.72 1.06 -13.02
CA ILE A 82 -12.52 -0.34 -13.37
C ILE A 82 -13.86 -0.96 -13.78
N ARG A 83 -13.89 -1.52 -15.00
CA ARG A 83 -15.05 -2.22 -15.58
C ARG A 83 -14.74 -3.67 -15.98
N ASN A 84 -13.57 -4.17 -15.63
CA ASN A 84 -13.07 -5.47 -16.00
C ASN A 84 -12.63 -6.24 -14.75
N LEU A 85 -12.86 -7.54 -14.73
CA LEU A 85 -12.27 -8.44 -13.74
C LEU A 85 -10.75 -8.46 -13.86
N GLY A 86 -10.08 -8.79 -12.77
CA GLY A 86 -8.63 -8.94 -12.71
C GLY A 86 -7.96 -7.96 -11.75
N GLU A 87 -6.66 -7.79 -11.95
CA GLU A 87 -5.80 -6.93 -11.14
C GLU A 87 -5.65 -5.55 -11.79
N HIS A 88 -5.84 -4.51 -10.99
CA HIS A 88 -5.70 -3.12 -11.39
C HIS A 88 -4.85 -2.38 -10.36
N HIS A 89 -4.24 -1.27 -10.76
CA HIS A 89 -3.44 -0.44 -9.86
C HIS A 89 -4.07 0.94 -9.70
N ALA A 90 -4.19 1.38 -8.45
CA ALA A 90 -4.62 2.73 -8.09
C ALA A 90 -3.45 3.48 -7.47
N THR A 91 -3.18 4.70 -7.92
CA THR A 91 -2.09 5.51 -7.37
C THR A 91 -2.66 6.52 -6.38
N VAL A 92 -2.13 6.54 -5.15
CA VAL A 92 -2.55 7.50 -4.12
C VAL A 92 -1.52 8.61 -4.06
N ARG A 93 -1.93 9.85 -4.33
CA ARG A 93 -1.11 11.05 -4.26
C ARG A 93 -1.14 11.61 -2.84
N LEU A 94 -0.12 11.29 -2.04
CA LEU A 94 0.05 11.84 -0.69
C LEU A 94 0.74 13.20 -0.73
N THR A 95 1.80 13.32 -1.54
CA THR A 95 2.56 14.56 -1.72
C THR A 95 3.08 14.61 -3.16
N ILE A 96 3.63 15.76 -3.59
CA ILE A 96 4.12 15.97 -4.97
C ILE A 96 5.11 14.87 -5.40
N ASP A 97 5.94 14.39 -4.48
CA ASP A 97 6.99 13.42 -4.75
C ASP A 97 6.62 11.97 -4.34
N LEU A 98 5.57 11.79 -3.54
CA LEU A 98 5.18 10.50 -2.97
C LEU A 98 3.82 10.04 -3.49
N ASN A 99 3.86 9.00 -4.32
CA ASN A 99 2.70 8.43 -5.01
C ASN A 99 2.69 6.89 -4.87
N PRO A 100 2.38 6.34 -3.66
CA PRO A 100 2.27 4.89 -3.47
C PRO A 100 1.21 4.26 -4.36
N LYS A 101 1.50 3.04 -4.82
CA LYS A 101 0.58 2.23 -5.65
C LYS A 101 -0.11 1.17 -4.82
N VAL A 102 -1.42 1.11 -4.95
CA VAL A 102 -2.30 0.12 -4.30
C VAL A 102 -2.78 -0.87 -5.36
N LYS A 103 -2.79 -2.16 -5.01
CA LYS A 103 -3.30 -3.21 -5.89
C LYS A 103 -4.78 -3.46 -5.61
N VAL A 104 -5.59 -3.44 -6.67
CA VAL A 104 -7.04 -3.66 -6.61
C VAL A 104 -7.35 -4.95 -7.37
N VAL A 105 -7.80 -5.98 -6.66
CA VAL A 105 -8.16 -7.28 -7.23
C VAL A 105 -9.67 -7.38 -7.28
N VAL A 106 -10.23 -7.56 -8.48
CA VAL A 106 -11.67 -7.68 -8.68
C VAL A 106 -12.04 -9.10 -9.06
N SER A 107 -12.88 -9.72 -8.23
CA SER A 107 -13.35 -11.10 -8.35
C SER A 107 -14.86 -11.17 -8.56
N ARG A 108 -15.30 -12.23 -9.23
CA ARG A 108 -16.72 -12.47 -9.54
C ARG A 108 -17.43 -13.10 -8.34
N GLU A 109 -18.55 -12.53 -7.94
CA GLU A 109 -19.47 -13.15 -6.98
C GLU A 109 -20.04 -14.45 -7.60
N GLY A 110 -19.63 -15.62 -7.08
CA GLY A 110 -20.15 -16.93 -7.50
C GLY A 110 -19.14 -17.96 -8.04
N GLU A 111 -17.84 -17.66 -8.11
CA GLU A 111 -16.79 -18.68 -8.36
C GLU A 111 -15.79 -18.64 -7.19
N SER A 112 -15.90 -19.60 -6.27
CA SER A 112 -15.13 -19.65 -5.03
C SER A 112 -13.66 -20.07 -5.25
N THR A 113 -12.73 -19.24 -4.77
CA THR A 113 -11.53 -19.65 -4.00
C THR A 113 -10.82 -20.95 -4.40
N LEU A 114 -10.08 -20.97 -5.52
CA LEU A 114 -9.13 -22.06 -5.84
C LEU A 114 -7.81 -21.61 -6.51
N LYS A 115 -7.49 -20.30 -6.59
CA LYS A 115 -6.39 -19.81 -7.45
C LYS A 115 -5.37 -18.84 -6.83
N ASP A 116 -5.26 -18.74 -5.51
CA ASP A 116 -4.25 -17.85 -4.86
C ASP A 116 -2.94 -18.55 -4.43
N SER A 117 -2.67 -19.80 -4.85
CA SER A 117 -1.48 -20.55 -4.43
C SER A 117 -0.55 -21.03 -5.56
N LYS A 118 -0.59 -20.41 -6.75
CA LYS A 118 0.31 -20.78 -7.87
C LYS A 118 1.05 -19.62 -8.55
N SER A 119 1.52 -18.64 -7.78
CA SER A 119 2.55 -17.72 -8.28
C SER A 119 3.54 -17.26 -7.19
N LYS A 120 4.08 -18.23 -6.44
CA LYS A 120 5.39 -18.11 -5.77
C LYS A 120 6.12 -19.45 -5.89
N ALA A 121 6.44 -19.86 -7.11
CA ALA A 121 7.41 -20.93 -7.42
C ALA A 121 7.54 -21.09 -8.95
N LYS A 122 8.17 -20.13 -9.65
CA LYS A 122 8.76 -20.38 -10.97
C LYS A 122 9.85 -19.37 -11.30
N VAL A 123 10.91 -19.36 -10.49
CA VAL A 123 12.26 -19.00 -10.94
C VAL A 123 13.16 -20.17 -10.58
N GLU A 124 12.98 -21.27 -11.29
CA GLU A 124 14.08 -22.16 -11.62
C GLU A 124 13.69 -23.05 -12.81
N LYS A 125 14.60 -23.08 -13.78
CA LYS A 125 14.83 -24.11 -14.79
C LYS A 125 13.87 -24.20 -15.99
N ALA A 126 14.30 -23.55 -17.07
CA ALA A 126 14.20 -24.11 -18.42
C ALA A 126 15.45 -23.68 -19.22
N ALA A 127 16.53 -24.44 -19.05
CA ALA A 127 17.41 -24.81 -20.16
C ALA A 127 16.63 -25.83 -21.03
N GLU A 128 16.69 -25.80 -22.36
CA GLU A 128 17.64 -26.50 -23.26
C GLU A 128 17.01 -26.51 -24.69
N PRO A 129 17.67 -26.91 -25.80
CA PRO A 129 19.11 -26.99 -26.15
C PRO A 129 19.46 -26.62 -27.66
N GLU A 130 20.72 -26.87 -28.05
CA GLU A 130 21.36 -26.98 -29.40
C GLU A 130 21.82 -25.66 -30.08
N VAL A 131 23.05 -25.43 -30.57
CA VAL A 131 24.33 -26.12 -30.85
C VAL A 131 25.36 -24.97 -31.04
N GLU A 132 26.64 -24.98 -30.65
CA GLU A 132 27.78 -25.77 -31.16
C GLU A 132 29.04 -25.38 -30.34
N ALA A 133 29.90 -26.34 -30.05
CA ALA A 133 31.15 -26.27 -29.26
C ALA A 133 32.30 -25.53 -30.01
N PRO A 134 33.56 -25.35 -29.50
CA PRO A 134 34.18 -26.04 -28.34
C PRO A 134 35.25 -25.27 -27.48
N VAL A 135 35.66 -25.95 -26.39
CA VAL A 135 36.95 -25.98 -25.65
C VAL A 135 37.40 -24.70 -24.91
N VAL A 136 37.66 -24.69 -23.60
CA VAL A 136 38.70 -25.40 -22.80
C VAL A 136 38.31 -25.33 -21.30
N ASP A 137 38.17 -26.41 -20.56
CA ASP A 137 39.23 -27.15 -19.82
C ASP A 137 39.84 -26.33 -18.67
N THR A 138 39.33 -26.44 -17.44
CA THR A 138 40.12 -26.92 -16.29
C THR A 138 39.24 -27.28 -15.09
N VAL A 139 39.52 -28.47 -14.57
CA VAL A 139 38.98 -29.15 -13.37
C VAL A 139 39.55 -28.54 -12.08
N VAL A 140 38.82 -28.70 -10.96
CA VAL A 140 39.23 -28.91 -9.55
C VAL A 140 38.09 -28.34 -8.68
N ALA A 141 37.04 -29.07 -8.31
CA ALA A 141 36.99 -30.21 -7.38
C ALA A 141 37.63 -29.92 -6.02
N GLU A 142 36.87 -29.33 -5.09
CA GLU A 142 36.95 -29.68 -3.66
C GLU A 142 35.69 -29.17 -2.91
N GLU A 143 34.88 -30.13 -2.45
CA GLU A 143 33.96 -30.05 -1.30
C GLU A 143 34.60 -30.89 -0.18
N PRO A 144 34.06 -30.97 1.05
CA PRO A 144 33.29 -30.01 1.87
C PRO A 144 33.78 -30.01 3.34
N VAL A 145 33.39 -29.04 4.20
CA VAL A 145 33.16 -29.35 5.63
C VAL A 145 32.08 -28.42 6.21
N VAL A 146 31.12 -29.08 6.86
CA VAL A 146 29.99 -28.59 7.66
C VAL A 146 30.41 -28.25 9.09
N GLU A 147 29.79 -27.26 9.76
CA GLU A 147 29.46 -27.39 11.18
C GLU A 147 28.32 -26.47 11.60
N ALA A 148 27.29 -27.10 12.18
CA ALA A 148 26.13 -26.51 12.82
C ALA A 148 26.39 -26.29 14.33
N VAL A 149 25.45 -25.64 15.02
CA VAL A 149 25.05 -25.74 16.46
C VAL A 149 24.61 -24.34 16.92
N VAL A 150 23.32 -23.98 17.06
CA VAL A 150 22.20 -24.43 17.93
C VAL A 150 21.91 -23.35 18.99
N GLU A 151 20.63 -22.95 19.03
CA GLU A 151 19.79 -22.44 20.14
C GLU A 151 20.33 -21.41 21.14
N GLU A 152 19.61 -20.29 21.29
CA GLU A 152 18.71 -20.10 22.44
C GLU A 152 17.81 -18.87 22.23
N THR A 153 16.50 -19.11 22.27
CA THR A 153 15.50 -18.13 22.74
C THR A 153 15.23 -18.49 24.20
N PRO A 154 14.87 -17.54 25.09
CA PRO A 154 13.44 -17.29 25.26
C PRO A 154 13.02 -15.87 25.75
N VAL A 155 11.85 -15.47 25.25
CA VAL A 155 10.66 -14.96 25.97
C VAL A 155 10.86 -14.03 27.19
N VAL A 156 10.37 -12.79 27.08
CA VAL A 156 9.57 -12.18 28.16
C VAL A 156 8.36 -11.46 27.56
N GLU A 157 7.22 -12.06 27.84
CA GLU A 157 5.85 -11.60 27.70
C GLU A 157 5.46 -10.90 29.01
N THR A 158 4.87 -9.71 28.98
CA THR A 158 3.93 -9.26 30.03
C THR A 158 2.98 -8.18 29.51
N VAL A 159 1.81 -8.65 29.08
CA VAL A 159 0.46 -8.19 29.43
C VAL A 159 0.34 -6.94 30.32
N VAL A 160 -0.43 -5.95 29.84
CA VAL A 160 -1.46 -5.27 30.65
C VAL A 160 -2.71 -5.04 29.78
N ALA A 161 -3.73 -5.85 30.04
CA ALA A 161 -5.14 -5.71 29.68
C ALA A 161 -5.77 -4.50 30.44
N GLU A 162 -6.65 -3.69 29.82
CA GLU A 162 -8.12 -3.59 30.11
C GLU A 162 -8.43 -3.09 31.55
N GLU A 163 -9.33 -2.16 31.87
CA GLU A 163 -10.52 -1.58 31.22
C GLU A 163 -11.02 -0.38 32.11
N PRO A 164 -12.29 0.07 32.09
CA PRO A 164 -12.74 1.40 31.69
C PRO A 164 -13.07 2.37 32.85
N VAL A 165 -13.22 3.66 32.55
CA VAL A 165 -14.03 4.56 33.40
C VAL A 165 -15.10 5.23 32.56
N VAL A 166 -16.31 4.77 32.81
CA VAL A 166 -17.60 5.30 32.41
C VAL A 166 -17.94 6.43 33.39
N GLU A 167 -18.26 7.63 32.93
CA GLU A 167 -19.23 8.49 33.63
C GLU A 167 -19.83 9.54 32.69
N ALA A 168 -21.00 9.21 32.14
CA ALA A 168 -22.14 10.13 32.11
C ALA A 168 -23.02 9.77 33.34
N PRO A 169 -24.09 10.49 33.74
CA PRO A 169 -24.72 11.70 33.18
C PRO A 169 -25.19 12.76 34.25
N ALA A 170 -25.52 13.98 33.82
CA ALA A 170 -26.52 14.86 34.48
C ALA A 170 -26.91 15.92 33.44
N ALA A 171 -28.09 15.94 32.80
CA ALA A 171 -29.46 16.03 33.29
C ALA A 171 -29.74 17.35 34.05
N GLU A 172 -30.71 18.11 33.49
CA GLU A 172 -31.47 19.22 34.09
C GLU A 172 -30.66 20.48 34.50
N GLU A 173 -31.03 21.71 34.16
CA GLU A 173 -32.36 22.33 34.28
C GLU A 173 -32.41 23.62 33.40
N ALA A 174 -33.61 24.00 32.96
CA ALA A 174 -33.95 25.12 32.06
C ALA A 174 -33.91 26.50 32.77
N PRO A 175 -34.67 27.56 32.38
CA PRO A 175 -35.14 28.07 31.08
C PRO A 175 -34.82 29.59 30.90
N GLU A 176 -35.33 30.18 29.81
CA GLU A 176 -35.77 31.59 29.68
C GLU A 176 -34.86 32.76 30.13
N ALA A 177 -34.51 33.63 29.18
CA ALA A 177 -34.92 35.04 29.25
C ALA A 177 -34.51 35.86 28.01
N ALA A 178 -35.47 36.66 27.54
CA ALA A 178 -35.33 38.02 27.01
C ALA A 178 -34.74 38.22 25.59
N THR A 179 -35.67 38.27 24.63
CA THR A 179 -35.97 39.48 23.84
C THR A 179 -35.30 40.76 24.34
N GLU A 180 -34.48 41.41 23.50
CA GLU A 180 -34.65 42.79 23.00
C GLU A 180 -33.60 43.07 21.89
#